data_AF-A0A258H223-F1
#
_entry.id   AF-A0A258H223-F1
#
_cell.length_a   1.000
_cell.length_b   1.000
_cell.length_c   1.000
_cell.angle_alpha   90.00
_cell.angle_beta   90.00
_cell.angle_gamma   90.00
#
_symmetry.space_group_name_H-M   'P 1'
#
loop_
_entity.id
_entity.type
_entity.pdbx_description
1 polymer ?
#
loop_
_entity_poly.entity_id
_entity_poly.type
_entity_poly.pdbx_seq_one_letter_code
_entity_poly.pdbx_strand_id
1 'polypeptide(L)'
;MLQLARRLFLIVLAAMAGAGAAMAQQPVKQVYLVQNSGWMDAFYNNPSSQFRQAVELAISSTAGAGPMYVGTFNQNGQVPGETSPQKLVSGTFSPPEVSRAVAGLGVAKKASGAWADTDFAGALMAAIEDPEMLGKQSGIIWIFTNNMNSPDNDQNVLGNTLGFYDQLLMSSAITRIVAFPVPMALGPGERYSATGFILYGIAYGEAAAQALAAQVADGAPLRRAFAAPPGLLKPLDQQAVTLEFDAAPVNGISVYAQGNVLFFSGLSAEQPSPVTLTARVRSLQDTLVVEQATVSARWLYANTGDRPPPPVTATISPAQIKLLGARQLSEPLQITVTFPPVSASGVMDEIQHIDGYMEVNLTDLSYGLDPAFAANAAAVFGGPEMVEKSELFNAHRKVKHASTSVPIRMTVEFSPLPLAILAGSIIAGVAVLGWLGWWMFSPRKRFVMLDGTRWPVRVSSFGSTQIVDGLGRTWKVRGSLFGASGTLT
;
A
#
# COMPACT_ATOMS: atom_id res chain seq x y z
N MET A 1 -17.51 9.28 -39.59
CA MET A 1 -17.93 8.08 -38.82
C MET A 1 -16.80 7.51 -37.95
N LEU A 2 -15.59 7.29 -38.47
CA LEU A 2 -14.46 6.72 -37.70
C LEU A 2 -14.02 7.55 -36.48
N GLN A 3 -14.03 8.89 -36.57
CA GLN A 3 -13.71 9.77 -35.44
C GLN A 3 -14.82 9.84 -34.39
N LEU A 4 -16.09 9.66 -34.78
CA LEU A 4 -17.23 9.66 -33.85
C LEU A 4 -17.26 8.34 -33.05
N ALA A 5 -16.98 7.22 -33.72
CA ALA A 5 -16.81 5.92 -33.08
C ALA A 5 -15.60 5.90 -32.11
N ARG A 6 -14.49 6.55 -32.48
CA ARG A 6 -13.29 6.67 -31.62
C ARG A 6 -13.55 7.54 -30.38
N ARG A 7 -14.36 8.60 -30.49
CA ARG A 7 -14.77 9.44 -29.35
C ARG A 7 -15.79 8.74 -28.44
N LEU A 8 -16.76 8.02 -29.00
CA LEU A 8 -17.69 7.21 -28.19
C LEU A 8 -16.98 6.06 -27.46
N PHE A 9 -16.03 5.39 -28.12
CA PHE A 9 -15.23 4.33 -27.51
C PHE A 9 -14.34 4.85 -26.38
N LEU A 10 -13.76 6.04 -26.52
CA LEU A 10 -12.98 6.70 -25.46
C LEU A 10 -13.85 7.17 -24.29
N ILE A 11 -15.10 7.60 -24.52
CA ILE A 11 -16.03 7.97 -23.44
C ILE A 11 -16.51 6.74 -22.67
N VAL A 12 -16.77 5.61 -23.35
CA VAL A 12 -17.12 4.34 -22.71
C VAL A 12 -15.92 3.75 -21.96
N LEU A 13 -14.69 3.86 -22.49
CA LEU A 13 -13.47 3.45 -21.76
C LEU A 13 -13.17 4.36 -20.56
N ALA A 14 -13.40 5.67 -20.66
CA ALA A 14 -13.24 6.60 -19.55
C ALA A 14 -14.29 6.38 -18.44
N ALA A 15 -15.51 5.96 -18.81
CA ALA A 15 -16.54 5.56 -17.86
C ALA A 15 -16.24 4.21 -17.17
N MET A 16 -15.51 3.30 -17.82
CA MET A 16 -15.09 2.02 -17.23
C MET A 16 -13.76 2.09 -16.47
N ALA A 17 -12.85 3.00 -16.83
CA ALA A 17 -11.61 3.25 -16.10
C ALA A 17 -11.82 4.06 -14.80
N GLY A 18 -12.96 4.75 -14.67
CA GLY A 18 -13.41 5.38 -13.42
C GLY A 18 -14.04 4.41 -12.41
N ALA A 19 -14.21 3.13 -12.76
CA ALA A 19 -14.82 2.11 -11.91
C ALA A 19 -13.81 1.30 -11.09
N GLY A 20 -12.57 1.78 -10.95
CA GLY A 20 -11.76 1.52 -9.77
C GLY A 20 -12.32 2.29 -8.57
N ALA A 21 -13.61 2.13 -8.28
CA ALA A 21 -14.14 2.52 -6.99
C ALA A 21 -13.29 1.73 -5.98
N ALA A 22 -12.50 2.45 -5.19
CA ALA A 22 -12.05 1.95 -3.90
C ALA A 22 -13.30 1.30 -3.29
N MET A 23 -13.35 -0.04 -3.25
CA MET A 23 -14.48 -0.73 -2.63
C MET A 23 -14.53 -0.14 -1.24
N ALA A 24 -15.56 0.66 -0.96
CA ALA A 24 -15.73 1.28 0.33
C ALA A 24 -15.73 0.13 1.32
N GLN A 25 -14.63 -0.04 2.04
CA GLN A 25 -14.50 -1.11 3.01
C GLN A 25 -15.67 -0.93 3.96
N GLN A 26 -16.51 -1.97 4.06
CA GLN A 26 -17.61 -1.98 5.01
C GLN A 26 -17.04 -1.57 6.37
N PRO A 27 -17.61 -0.55 7.03
CA PRO A 27 -17.08 -0.07 8.28
C PRO A 27 -17.09 -1.21 9.30
N VAL A 28 -15.91 -1.54 9.83
CA VAL A 28 -15.75 -2.66 10.75
C VAL A 28 -16.47 -2.38 12.07
N LYS A 29 -17.00 -3.43 12.70
CA LYS A 29 -17.63 -3.32 14.03
C LYS A 29 -16.60 -2.89 15.08
N GLN A 30 -17.01 -2.04 16.01
CA GLN A 30 -16.20 -1.57 17.13
C GLN A 30 -16.81 -2.05 18.44
N VAL A 31 -16.04 -2.73 19.29
CA VAL A 31 -16.47 -3.18 20.61
C VAL A 31 -15.57 -2.54 21.66
N TYR A 32 -16.14 -1.80 22.60
CA TYR A 32 -15.43 -1.14 23.69
C TYR A 32 -15.76 -1.82 25.01
N LEU A 33 -14.77 -2.41 25.65
CA LEU A 33 -14.88 -3.11 26.92
C LEU A 33 -14.12 -2.33 27.98
N VAL A 34 -14.83 -1.84 28.99
CA VAL A 34 -14.25 -1.08 30.09
C VAL A 34 -14.25 -1.93 31.36
N GLN A 35 -13.07 -2.24 31.89
CA GLN A 35 -12.98 -3.04 33.12
C GLN A 35 -13.66 -2.32 34.27
N ASN A 36 -14.50 -3.02 35.03
CA ASN A 36 -15.18 -2.46 36.20
C ASN A 36 -15.02 -3.29 37.47
N SER A 37 -14.00 -4.14 37.54
CA SER A 37 -13.66 -4.92 38.74
C SER A 37 -13.05 -4.06 39.86
N GLY A 38 -12.84 -4.67 41.03
CA GLY A 38 -12.24 -4.01 42.19
C GLY A 38 -10.85 -3.42 41.96
N TRP A 39 -10.09 -3.99 41.04
CA TRP A 39 -8.78 -3.49 40.62
C TRP A 39 -8.83 -2.08 39.99
N MET A 40 -10.02 -1.63 39.58
CA MET A 40 -10.25 -0.33 38.96
C MET A 40 -10.69 0.77 39.95
N ASP A 41 -10.72 0.49 41.25
CA ASP A 41 -11.21 1.42 42.27
C ASP A 41 -10.61 2.83 42.19
N ALA A 42 -9.27 2.93 42.11
CA ALA A 42 -8.58 4.21 42.01
C ALA A 42 -8.98 5.02 40.77
N PHE A 43 -9.44 4.39 39.69
CA PHE A 43 -9.85 5.08 38.46
C PHE A 43 -11.28 5.64 38.55
N TYR A 44 -12.15 5.01 39.32
CA TYR A 44 -13.56 5.39 39.39
C TYR A 44 -13.87 6.32 40.56
N ASN A 45 -13.22 6.09 41.69
CA ASN A 45 -13.56 6.74 42.95
C ASN A 45 -12.60 7.89 43.33
N ASN A 46 -11.46 8.02 42.64
CA ASN A 46 -10.57 9.17 42.83
C ASN A 46 -11.13 10.41 42.08
N PRO A 47 -11.41 11.54 42.76
CA PRO A 47 -11.92 12.75 42.12
C PRO A 47 -10.98 13.38 41.08
N SER A 48 -9.66 13.13 41.17
CA SER A 48 -8.68 13.61 40.19
C SER A 48 -8.52 12.68 38.99
N SER A 49 -9.19 11.53 38.97
CA SER A 49 -9.10 10.57 37.88
C SER A 49 -9.67 11.15 36.59
N GLN A 50 -8.89 11.01 35.51
CA GLN A 50 -9.33 11.36 34.15
C GLN A 50 -9.80 10.15 33.34
N PHE A 51 -10.01 9.00 34.00
CA PHE A 51 -10.28 7.74 33.32
C PHE A 51 -11.54 7.77 32.45
N ARG A 52 -12.65 8.30 32.98
CA ARG A 52 -13.90 8.42 32.21
C ARG A 52 -13.73 9.31 30.98
N GLN A 53 -13.03 10.44 31.12
CA GLN A 53 -12.74 11.34 30.00
C GLN A 53 -11.86 10.65 28.95
N ALA A 54 -10.87 9.86 29.39
CA ALA A 54 -10.00 9.11 28.48
C ALA A 54 -10.76 8.01 27.70
N VAL A 55 -11.70 7.32 28.35
CA VAL A 55 -12.60 6.34 27.70
C VAL A 55 -13.45 7.04 26.64
N GLU A 56 -14.12 8.14 26.99
CA GLU A 56 -14.96 8.90 26.04
C GLU A 56 -14.15 9.45 24.85
N LEU A 57 -12.94 9.96 25.11
CA LEU A 57 -12.04 10.46 24.08
C LEU A 57 -11.58 9.34 23.13
N ALA A 58 -11.25 8.16 23.65
CA ALA A 58 -10.86 7.02 22.84
C ALA A 58 -12.02 6.50 21.97
N ILE A 59 -13.22 6.37 22.54
CA ILE A 59 -14.43 5.94 21.80
C ILE A 59 -14.73 6.93 20.68
N SER A 60 -14.82 8.23 21.00
CA SER A 60 -15.11 9.27 20.00
C SER A 60 -14.05 9.36 18.89
N SER A 61 -12.80 8.99 19.18
CA SER A 61 -11.71 8.97 18.21
C SER A 61 -11.74 7.76 17.26
N THR A 62 -12.48 6.70 17.58
CA THR A 62 -12.39 5.39 16.89
C THR A 62 -13.72 4.79 16.42
N ALA A 63 -14.87 5.24 16.94
CA ALA A 63 -16.16 4.59 16.69
C ALA A 63 -16.56 4.56 15.20
N GLY A 64 -16.06 5.52 14.40
CA GLY A 64 -16.30 5.57 12.97
C GLY A 64 -17.79 5.65 12.62
N ALA A 65 -18.16 5.20 11.42
CA ALA A 65 -19.55 5.15 10.95
C ALA A 65 -20.19 3.75 11.07
N GLY A 66 -19.46 2.77 11.61
CA GLY A 66 -19.91 1.38 11.71
C GLY A 66 -20.73 1.09 12.97
N PRO A 67 -21.21 -0.16 13.13
CA PRO A 67 -21.81 -0.60 14.38
C PRO A 67 -20.81 -0.57 15.53
N MET A 68 -21.28 -0.11 16.68
CA MET A 68 -20.53 0.03 17.91
C MET A 68 -21.24 -0.66 19.06
N TYR A 69 -20.47 -1.24 19.97
CA TYR A 69 -20.90 -1.73 21.26
C TYR A 69 -20.02 -1.13 22.36
N VAL A 70 -20.62 -0.66 23.46
CA VAL A 70 -19.90 -0.25 24.68
C VAL A 70 -20.43 -1.07 25.84
N GLY A 71 -19.53 -1.72 26.56
CA GLY A 71 -19.87 -2.50 27.74
C GLY A 71 -18.82 -2.41 28.83
N THR A 72 -19.23 -2.77 30.04
CA THR A 72 -18.29 -3.00 31.15
C THR A 72 -17.99 -4.48 31.28
N PHE A 73 -16.85 -4.84 31.87
CA PHE A 73 -16.56 -6.23 32.17
C PHE A 73 -15.87 -6.43 33.52
N ASN A 74 -16.20 -7.55 34.12
CA ASN A 74 -15.61 -8.17 35.30
C ASN A 74 -15.68 -9.70 35.10
N GLN A 75 -15.58 -10.49 36.15
CA GLN A 75 -15.83 -11.92 36.01
C GLN A 75 -17.33 -12.24 35.89
N ASN A 76 -17.67 -13.00 34.83
CA ASN A 76 -19.04 -13.39 34.56
C ASN A 76 -19.70 -14.13 35.74
N GLY A 77 -20.97 -13.82 36.00
CA GLY A 77 -21.78 -14.48 37.04
C GLY A 77 -21.55 -13.98 38.47
N GLN A 78 -20.68 -12.99 38.69
CA GLN A 78 -20.40 -12.48 40.04
C GLN A 78 -21.34 -11.34 40.47
N VAL A 79 -21.83 -10.54 39.53
CA VAL A 79 -22.72 -9.42 39.80
C VAL A 79 -24.18 -9.88 39.63
N PRO A 80 -25.06 -9.71 40.64
CA PRO A 80 -26.43 -10.20 40.57
C PRO A 80 -27.22 -9.63 39.40
N GLY A 81 -27.74 -10.52 38.55
CA GLY A 81 -28.59 -10.14 37.41
C GLY A 81 -27.83 -9.55 36.21
N GLU A 82 -26.50 -9.59 36.21
CA GLU A 82 -25.68 -9.06 35.12
C GLU A 82 -24.81 -10.15 34.49
N THR A 83 -24.62 -10.06 33.18
CA THR A 83 -23.61 -10.82 32.43
C THR A 83 -22.34 -9.99 32.28
N SER A 84 -21.20 -10.64 32.08
CA SER A 84 -19.96 -9.96 31.70
C SER A 84 -19.51 -10.40 30.29
N PRO A 85 -19.30 -9.46 29.35
CA PRO A 85 -19.50 -8.02 29.47
C PRO A 85 -20.98 -7.59 29.60
N GLN A 86 -21.24 -6.53 30.37
CA GLN A 86 -22.56 -5.92 30.52
C GLN A 86 -22.75 -4.84 29.46
N LYS A 87 -23.86 -4.88 28.72
CA LYS A 87 -24.19 -3.90 27.67
C LYS A 87 -24.56 -2.55 28.27
N LEU A 88 -23.91 -1.48 27.80
CA LEU A 88 -24.29 -0.10 28.12
C LEU A 88 -24.87 0.63 26.91
N VAL A 89 -24.24 0.47 25.73
CA VAL A 89 -24.65 1.11 24.47
C VAL A 89 -24.45 0.12 23.33
N SER A 90 -25.36 0.10 22.36
CA SER A 90 -25.23 -0.65 21.11
C SER A 90 -25.91 0.09 19.96
N GLY A 91 -25.26 0.18 18.81
CA GLY A 91 -25.79 0.87 17.64
C GLY A 91 -24.72 1.70 16.93
N THR A 92 -25.12 2.75 16.22
CA THR A 92 -24.17 3.72 15.65
C THR A 92 -23.68 4.69 16.72
N PHE A 93 -22.50 5.28 16.53
CA PHE A 93 -21.95 6.25 17.48
C PHE A 93 -22.90 7.43 17.75
N SER A 94 -23.18 7.66 19.04
CA SER A 94 -23.99 8.76 19.55
C SER A 94 -23.27 9.41 20.73
N PRO A 95 -22.70 10.62 20.59
CA PRO A 95 -21.96 11.27 21.68
C PRO A 95 -22.76 11.39 22.98
N PRO A 96 -24.07 11.79 22.98
CA PRO A 96 -24.84 11.88 24.22
C PRO A 96 -25.06 10.53 24.91
N GLU A 97 -25.24 9.44 24.15
CA GLU A 97 -25.42 8.10 24.72
C GLU A 97 -24.12 7.56 25.31
N VAL A 98 -23.02 7.71 24.59
CA VAL A 98 -21.68 7.34 25.07
C VAL A 98 -21.33 8.13 26.32
N SER A 99 -21.51 9.45 26.31
CA SER A 99 -21.21 10.31 27.46
C SER A 99 -22.01 9.88 28.70
N ARG A 100 -23.30 9.58 28.53
CA ARG A 100 -24.16 9.08 29.62
C ARG A 100 -23.69 7.72 30.15
N ALA A 101 -23.37 6.79 29.26
CA ALA A 101 -22.89 5.46 29.64
C ALA A 101 -21.54 5.53 30.38
N VAL A 102 -20.61 6.33 29.87
CA VAL A 102 -19.28 6.54 30.45
C VAL A 102 -19.36 7.25 31.81
N ALA A 103 -20.25 8.24 31.95
CA ALA A 103 -20.50 8.91 33.23
C ALA A 103 -21.01 7.94 34.31
N GLY A 104 -21.77 6.91 33.92
CA GLY A 104 -22.32 5.88 34.81
C GLY A 104 -21.33 4.79 35.23
N LEU A 105 -20.11 4.78 34.70
CA LEU A 105 -19.12 3.74 35.03
C LEU A 105 -18.69 3.80 36.50
N GLY A 106 -18.56 2.65 37.13
CA GLY A 106 -18.11 2.50 38.51
C GLY A 106 -17.72 1.06 38.85
N VAL A 107 -17.17 0.84 40.04
CA VAL A 107 -16.72 -0.50 40.50
C VAL A 107 -17.92 -1.42 40.75
N ALA A 108 -17.93 -2.58 40.12
CA ALA A 108 -18.91 -3.63 40.29
C ALA A 108 -18.78 -4.34 41.65
N LYS A 109 -19.93 -4.73 42.21
CA LYS A 109 -20.02 -5.42 43.50
C LYS A 109 -20.78 -6.73 43.37
N LYS A 110 -20.26 -7.76 44.03
CA LYS A 110 -20.90 -9.05 44.27
C LYS A 110 -22.12 -8.88 45.16
N ALA A 111 -22.98 -9.90 45.23
CA ALA A 111 -24.11 -9.94 46.17
C ALA A 111 -23.70 -9.69 47.64
N SER A 112 -22.49 -10.12 48.01
CA SER A 112 -21.91 -9.93 49.35
C SER A 112 -21.46 -8.50 49.65
N GLY A 113 -21.49 -7.58 48.66
CA GLY A 113 -20.94 -6.24 48.76
C GLY A 113 -19.42 -6.17 48.50
N ALA A 114 -18.74 -7.31 48.39
CA ALA A 114 -17.34 -7.38 47.95
C ALA A 114 -17.22 -6.93 46.48
N TRP A 115 -16.05 -6.42 46.10
CA TRP A 115 -15.81 -6.06 44.70
C TRP A 115 -15.76 -7.28 43.79
N ALA A 116 -16.19 -7.10 42.54
CA ALA A 116 -16.10 -8.13 41.50
C ALA A 116 -14.64 -8.35 41.08
N ASP A 117 -14.33 -9.56 40.66
CA ASP A 117 -13.02 -9.98 40.19
C ASP A 117 -12.86 -9.69 38.69
N THR A 118 -11.68 -9.94 38.12
CA THR A 118 -11.38 -9.62 36.71
C THR A 118 -11.10 -10.88 35.92
N ASP A 119 -11.71 -11.01 34.75
CA ASP A 119 -11.43 -12.07 33.80
C ASP A 119 -11.32 -11.50 32.37
N PHE A 120 -10.09 -11.26 31.90
CA PHE A 120 -9.84 -10.74 30.55
C PHE A 120 -10.17 -11.75 29.45
N ALA A 121 -9.80 -13.01 29.67
CA ALA A 121 -9.98 -14.05 28.68
C ALA A 121 -11.48 -14.30 28.45
N GLY A 122 -12.25 -14.39 29.54
CA GLY A 122 -13.70 -14.50 29.48
C GLY A 122 -14.36 -13.31 28.78
N ALA A 123 -13.97 -12.07 29.12
CA ALA A 123 -14.53 -10.87 28.49
C ALA A 123 -14.22 -10.80 26.97
N LEU A 124 -12.98 -11.11 26.57
CA LEU A 124 -12.58 -11.13 25.17
C LEU A 124 -13.35 -12.21 24.39
N MET A 125 -13.43 -13.43 24.92
CA MET A 125 -14.12 -14.54 24.27
C MET A 125 -15.61 -14.27 24.15
N ALA A 126 -16.25 -13.77 25.20
CA ALA A 126 -17.66 -13.37 25.16
C ALA A 126 -17.90 -12.29 24.09
N ALA A 127 -17.04 -11.27 23.98
CA ALA A 127 -17.16 -10.26 22.95
C ALA A 127 -16.99 -10.78 21.51
N ILE A 128 -16.13 -11.79 21.32
CA ILE A 128 -15.97 -12.48 20.04
C ILE A 128 -17.20 -13.32 19.71
N GLU A 129 -17.76 -14.03 20.68
CA GLU A 129 -18.85 -14.99 20.46
C GLU A 129 -20.24 -14.37 20.40
N ASP A 130 -20.48 -13.29 21.15
CA ASP A 130 -21.78 -12.63 21.25
C ASP A 130 -22.21 -12.01 19.91
N PRO A 131 -23.38 -12.38 19.34
CA PRO A 131 -23.89 -11.85 18.07
C PRO A 131 -24.14 -10.34 18.04
N GLU A 132 -24.50 -9.72 19.17
CA GLU A 132 -24.70 -8.27 19.29
C GLU A 132 -23.37 -7.50 19.32
N MET A 133 -22.30 -8.15 19.79
CA MET A 133 -20.94 -7.63 19.73
C MET A 133 -20.31 -8.00 18.37
N LEU A 134 -19.28 -8.86 18.34
CA LEU A 134 -18.68 -9.26 17.07
C LEU A 134 -19.48 -10.35 16.35
N GLY A 135 -19.94 -11.37 17.06
CA GLY A 135 -20.60 -12.54 16.48
C GLY A 135 -19.68 -13.32 15.53
N LYS A 136 -18.41 -13.45 15.89
CA LYS A 136 -17.32 -14.05 15.09
C LYS A 136 -17.09 -13.38 13.74
N GLN A 137 -17.58 -12.14 13.56
CA GLN A 137 -17.31 -11.32 12.38
C GLN A 137 -16.06 -10.45 12.61
N SER A 138 -15.47 -9.96 11.52
CA SER A 138 -14.32 -9.08 11.63
C SER A 138 -14.69 -7.76 12.31
N GLY A 139 -13.90 -7.36 13.31
CA GLY A 139 -14.09 -6.13 14.06
C GLY A 139 -12.93 -5.85 15.01
N ILE A 140 -12.96 -4.67 15.62
CA ILE A 140 -11.93 -4.21 16.56
C ILE A 140 -12.52 -4.22 17.97
N ILE A 141 -11.81 -4.87 18.90
CA ILE A 141 -12.12 -4.87 20.33
C ILE A 141 -11.12 -3.96 21.04
N TRP A 142 -11.64 -2.92 21.67
CA TRP A 142 -10.92 -1.99 22.52
C TRP A 142 -11.12 -2.39 23.97
N ILE A 143 -10.03 -2.61 24.72
CA ILE A 143 -10.10 -3.00 26.13
C ILE A 143 -9.40 -1.94 26.99
N PHE A 144 -10.13 -1.34 27.93
CA PHE A 144 -9.62 -0.40 28.92
C PHE A 144 -9.43 -1.12 30.26
N THR A 145 -8.20 -1.19 30.74
CA THR A 145 -7.85 -2.07 31.85
C THR A 145 -6.62 -1.59 32.63
N ASN A 146 -6.51 -1.94 33.90
CA ASN A 146 -5.27 -1.81 34.67
C ASN A 146 -4.32 -3.02 34.53
N ASN A 147 -4.65 -3.97 33.64
CA ASN A 147 -3.86 -5.14 33.29
C ASN A 147 -3.73 -6.24 34.37
N MET A 148 -4.57 -6.21 35.40
CA MET A 148 -4.58 -7.21 36.47
C MET A 148 -5.65 -8.27 36.20
N ASN A 149 -5.24 -9.46 35.75
CA ASN A 149 -6.13 -10.60 35.53
C ASN A 149 -6.18 -11.49 36.78
N SER A 150 -7.33 -11.61 37.42
CA SER A 150 -7.46 -12.37 38.67
C SER A 150 -8.83 -13.06 38.70
N PRO A 151 -9.07 -14.02 37.80
CA PRO A 151 -10.30 -14.80 37.81
C PRO A 151 -10.40 -15.57 39.13
N ASP A 152 -11.61 -15.66 39.66
CA ASP A 152 -11.96 -16.27 40.95
C ASP A 152 -11.16 -15.70 42.14
N ASN A 153 -10.68 -14.45 42.02
CA ASN A 153 -9.76 -13.82 42.96
C ASN A 153 -8.48 -14.65 43.18
N ASP A 154 -8.03 -15.35 42.14
CA ASP A 154 -6.77 -16.08 42.13
C ASP A 154 -5.61 -15.10 42.36
N GLN A 155 -4.78 -15.43 43.34
CA GLN A 155 -3.64 -14.64 43.76
C GLN A 155 -2.47 -14.72 42.76
N ASN A 156 -2.48 -15.67 41.83
CA ASN A 156 -1.51 -15.76 40.74
C ASN A 156 -1.81 -14.77 39.60
N VAL A 157 -1.95 -13.48 39.94
CA VAL A 157 -2.31 -12.42 38.99
C VAL A 157 -1.32 -12.35 37.83
N LEU A 158 -0.01 -12.44 38.13
CA LEU A 158 1.03 -12.43 37.11
C LEU A 158 0.86 -13.59 36.12
N GLY A 159 0.74 -14.83 36.60
CA GLY A 159 0.57 -16.00 35.73
C GLY A 159 -0.70 -15.93 34.89
N ASN A 160 -1.80 -15.42 35.46
CA ASN A 160 -3.07 -15.27 34.77
C ASN A 160 -3.03 -14.17 33.70
N THR A 161 -2.33 -13.06 33.95
CA THR A 161 -2.13 -12.00 32.94
C THR A 161 -1.20 -12.50 31.82
N LEU A 162 -0.10 -13.20 32.17
CA LEU A 162 0.80 -13.79 31.18
C LEU A 162 0.10 -14.82 30.28
N GLY A 163 -0.73 -15.69 30.87
CA GLY A 163 -1.50 -16.67 30.11
C GLY A 163 -2.50 -16.05 29.14
N PHE A 164 -3.11 -14.91 29.49
CA PHE A 164 -3.95 -14.13 28.57
C PHE A 164 -3.15 -13.62 27.36
N TYR A 165 -1.93 -13.15 27.58
CA TYR A 165 -1.07 -12.69 26.49
C TYR A 165 -0.65 -13.80 25.52
N ASP A 166 -0.34 -14.98 26.06
CA ASP A 166 -0.02 -16.14 25.24
C ASP A 166 -1.20 -16.50 24.31
N GLN A 167 -2.43 -16.45 24.82
CA GLN A 167 -3.63 -16.67 24.00
C GLN A 167 -3.79 -15.65 22.88
N LEU A 168 -3.54 -14.37 23.16
CA LEU A 168 -3.58 -13.29 22.15
C LEU A 168 -2.56 -13.51 21.03
N LEU A 169 -1.34 -13.93 21.39
CA LEU A 169 -0.26 -14.18 20.43
C LEU A 169 -0.54 -15.42 19.58
N MET A 170 -1.02 -16.51 20.19
CA MET A 170 -1.25 -17.80 19.51
C MET A 170 -2.46 -17.80 18.57
N SER A 171 -3.45 -16.93 18.80
CA SER A 171 -4.65 -16.88 17.95
C SER A 171 -4.35 -16.32 16.56
N SER A 172 -4.51 -17.11 15.50
CA SER A 172 -4.38 -16.65 14.11
C SER A 172 -5.53 -15.75 13.66
N ALA A 173 -6.70 -15.83 14.33
CA ALA A 173 -7.84 -14.96 14.05
C ALA A 173 -7.64 -13.54 14.59
N ILE A 174 -6.81 -13.37 15.63
CA ILE A 174 -6.37 -12.07 16.10
C ILE A 174 -5.16 -11.66 15.27
N THR A 175 -5.38 -10.78 14.30
CA THR A 175 -4.44 -10.46 13.23
C THR A 175 -3.55 -9.28 13.58
N ARG A 176 -4.03 -8.33 14.40
CA ARG A 176 -3.27 -7.16 14.85
C ARG A 176 -3.61 -6.78 16.29
N ILE A 177 -2.60 -6.39 17.06
CA ILE A 177 -2.74 -5.91 18.43
C ILE A 177 -1.88 -4.68 18.63
N VAL A 178 -2.47 -3.64 19.19
CA VAL A 178 -1.79 -2.41 19.64
C VAL A 178 -2.13 -2.16 21.11
N ALA A 179 -1.22 -1.53 21.85
CA ALA A 179 -1.46 -1.12 23.22
C ALA A 179 -0.99 0.31 23.47
N PHE A 180 -1.85 1.12 24.06
CA PHE A 180 -1.51 2.45 24.54
C PHE A 180 -1.31 2.40 26.05
N PRO A 181 -0.07 2.55 26.56
CA PRO A 181 0.13 2.85 27.97
C PRO A 181 -0.35 4.27 28.22
N VAL A 182 -1.31 4.45 29.13
CA VAL A 182 -1.84 5.76 29.51
C VAL A 182 -1.49 6.04 30.96
N PRO A 183 -0.37 6.74 31.22
CA PRO A 183 -0.02 7.17 32.57
C PRO A 183 -1.11 8.05 33.15
N MET A 184 -1.41 7.84 34.42
CA MET A 184 -2.39 8.64 35.16
C MET A 184 -1.90 8.78 36.59
N ALA A 185 -1.71 10.02 37.02
CA ALA A 185 -1.37 10.32 38.41
C ALA A 185 -2.61 10.07 39.28
N LEU A 186 -2.75 8.83 39.73
CA LEU A 186 -3.77 8.45 40.69
C LEU A 186 -3.12 8.45 42.07
N GLY A 187 -3.80 9.09 43.02
CA GLY A 187 -3.53 8.85 44.44
C GLY A 187 -3.84 7.40 44.82
N PRO A 188 -3.51 6.97 46.05
CA PRO A 188 -3.89 5.64 46.53
C PRO A 188 -5.42 5.48 46.47
N GLY A 189 -5.89 4.39 45.86
CA GLY A 189 -7.28 3.95 46.00
C GLY A 189 -7.53 3.37 47.39
N GLU A 190 -8.76 2.94 47.66
CA GLU A 190 -9.13 2.36 48.96
C GLU A 190 -8.35 1.08 49.25
N ARG A 191 -8.02 0.30 48.21
CA ARG A 191 -7.28 -0.97 48.33
C ARG A 191 -6.08 -1.12 47.42
N TYR A 192 -6.05 -0.40 46.31
CA TYR A 192 -5.01 -0.54 45.29
C TYR A 192 -4.52 0.83 44.84
N SER A 193 -3.21 0.96 44.67
CA SER A 193 -2.63 2.06 43.91
C SER A 193 -2.52 1.67 42.43
N ALA A 194 -2.71 2.64 41.55
CA ALA A 194 -2.47 2.49 40.13
C ALA A 194 -1.76 3.75 39.63
N THR A 195 -1.04 3.64 38.54
CA THR A 195 -0.19 4.70 37.96
C THR A 195 -0.59 5.01 36.52
N GLY A 196 -1.64 4.34 36.03
CA GLY A 196 -2.11 4.42 34.66
C GLY A 196 -2.95 3.19 34.29
N PHE A 197 -3.50 3.22 33.09
CA PHE A 197 -4.23 2.10 32.51
C PHE A 197 -3.71 1.82 31.09
N ILE A 198 -4.19 0.73 30.52
CA ILE A 198 -3.85 0.28 29.18
C ILE A 198 -5.11 0.30 28.35
N LEU A 199 -5.00 0.89 27.16
CA LEU A 199 -5.97 0.74 26.10
C LEU A 199 -5.39 -0.21 25.05
N TYR A 200 -5.93 -1.43 25.00
CA TYR A 200 -5.65 -2.36 23.91
C TYR A 200 -6.58 -2.10 22.74
N GLY A 201 -6.05 -2.18 21.52
CA GLY A 201 -6.83 -2.37 20.30
C GLY A 201 -6.51 -3.73 19.70
N ILE A 202 -7.51 -4.60 19.61
CA ILE A 202 -7.38 -6.00 19.17
C ILE A 202 -8.22 -6.18 17.91
N ALA A 203 -7.57 -6.42 16.78
CA ALA A 203 -8.24 -6.70 15.52
C ALA A 203 -8.52 -8.19 15.36
N TYR A 204 -9.80 -8.53 15.20
CA TYR A 204 -10.25 -9.87 14.83
C TYR A 204 -10.49 -9.91 13.31
N GLY A 205 -9.64 -10.62 12.57
CA GLY A 205 -9.66 -10.73 11.10
C GLY A 205 -8.92 -9.61 10.35
N GLU A 206 -8.64 -9.83 9.06
CA GLU A 206 -7.80 -8.95 8.24
C GLU A 206 -8.40 -7.56 7.98
N ALA A 207 -9.70 -7.48 7.75
CA ALA A 207 -10.37 -6.19 7.54
C ALA A 207 -10.24 -5.29 8.78
N ALA A 208 -10.44 -5.86 9.97
CA ALA A 208 -10.20 -5.18 11.23
C ALA A 208 -8.73 -4.79 11.42
N ALA A 209 -7.78 -5.61 10.96
CA ALA A 209 -6.36 -5.27 11.05
C ALA A 209 -6.06 -3.99 10.28
N GLN A 210 -6.55 -3.89 9.04
CA GLN A 210 -6.37 -2.71 8.19
C GLN A 210 -7.03 -1.47 8.79
N ALA A 211 -8.27 -1.62 9.27
CA ALA A 211 -8.98 -0.54 9.94
C ALA A 211 -8.26 -0.07 11.22
N LEU A 212 -7.76 -0.99 12.04
CA LEU A 212 -7.00 -0.67 13.25
C LEU A 212 -5.71 0.07 12.92
N ALA A 213 -4.97 -0.38 11.90
CA ALA A 213 -3.76 0.32 11.45
C ALA A 213 -4.06 1.77 11.02
N ALA A 214 -5.17 2.01 10.32
CA ALA A 214 -5.59 3.36 9.96
C ALA A 214 -5.95 4.22 11.19
N GLN A 215 -6.59 3.63 12.21
CA GLN A 215 -6.99 4.33 13.44
C GLN A 215 -5.81 4.68 14.36
N VAL A 216 -4.67 4.01 14.21
CA VAL A 216 -3.44 4.29 14.97
C VAL A 216 -2.29 4.88 14.14
N ALA A 217 -2.56 5.17 12.87
CA ALA A 217 -1.60 5.80 11.97
C ALA A 217 -1.19 7.20 12.47
N ASP A 218 -0.11 7.73 11.90
CA ASP A 218 0.33 9.08 12.21
C ASP A 218 -0.75 10.12 11.91
N GLY A 219 -0.97 11.02 12.86
CA GLY A 219 -2.01 12.05 12.76
C GLY A 219 -3.44 11.55 13.02
N ALA A 220 -3.66 10.25 13.22
CA ALA A 220 -4.97 9.72 13.58
C ALA A 220 -5.46 10.35 14.90
N PRO A 221 -6.78 10.61 15.06
CA PRO A 221 -7.32 11.26 16.26
C PRO A 221 -6.94 10.55 17.56
N LEU A 222 -7.01 9.22 17.59
CA LEU A 222 -6.66 8.43 18.77
C LEU A 222 -5.17 8.59 19.15
N ARG A 223 -4.28 8.60 18.15
CA ARG A 223 -2.85 8.78 18.39
C ARG A 223 -2.53 10.16 18.95
N ARG A 224 -3.32 11.18 18.60
CA ARG A 224 -3.21 12.54 19.16
C ARG A 224 -3.85 12.69 20.54
N ALA A 225 -4.75 11.78 20.90
CA ALA A 225 -5.46 11.80 22.18
C ALA A 225 -4.57 11.43 23.38
N PHE A 226 -3.51 10.67 23.14
CA PHE A 226 -2.61 10.19 24.19
C PHE A 226 -1.17 10.65 23.95
N ALA A 227 -0.47 11.00 25.03
CA ALA A 227 0.90 11.50 24.95
C ALA A 227 1.93 10.40 24.60
N ALA A 228 1.72 9.19 25.12
CA ALA A 228 2.58 8.05 24.83
C ALA A 228 2.16 7.39 23.50
N PRO A 229 3.12 7.00 22.65
CA PRO A 229 2.81 6.32 21.40
C PRO A 229 2.29 4.89 21.68
N PRO A 230 1.46 4.33 20.77
CA PRO A 230 1.05 2.94 20.89
C PRO A 230 2.23 2.00 20.64
N GLY A 231 2.32 0.92 21.42
CA GLY A 231 3.13 -0.23 21.07
C GLY A 231 2.38 -1.15 20.12
N LEU A 232 2.95 -1.42 18.94
CA LEU A 232 2.53 -2.54 18.11
C LEU A 232 3.01 -3.83 18.79
N LEU A 233 2.08 -4.75 19.04
CA LEU A 233 2.37 -6.02 19.72
C LEU A 233 2.25 -7.22 18.76
N LYS A 234 1.47 -7.06 17.68
CA LYS A 234 1.28 -8.07 16.63
C LYS A 234 0.73 -7.42 15.35
N PRO A 235 1.17 -7.81 14.13
CA PRO A 235 2.36 -8.61 13.83
C PRO A 235 3.62 -7.73 13.88
N LEU A 236 4.75 -8.27 14.33
CA LEU A 236 6.00 -7.51 14.50
C LEU A 236 6.97 -7.62 13.31
N ASP A 237 6.72 -8.55 12.41
CA ASP A 237 7.50 -8.86 11.20
C ASP A 237 7.05 -8.07 9.97
N GLN A 238 5.90 -7.40 10.03
CA GLN A 238 5.35 -6.59 8.94
C GLN A 238 5.51 -5.10 9.20
N GLN A 239 5.76 -4.34 8.12
CA GLN A 239 5.79 -2.86 8.14
C GLN A 239 6.73 -2.29 9.20
N ALA A 240 7.87 -2.93 9.41
CA ALA A 240 8.89 -2.52 10.38
C ALA A 240 9.54 -1.18 10.04
N VAL A 241 9.77 -0.94 8.75
CA VAL A 241 10.50 0.22 8.23
C VAL A 241 9.89 0.72 6.93
N THR A 242 10.21 1.96 6.59
CA THR A 242 9.99 2.53 5.26
C THR A 242 11.28 3.18 4.75
N LEU A 243 11.37 3.43 3.45
CA LEU A 243 12.47 4.17 2.85
C LEU A 243 12.06 5.60 2.51
N GLU A 244 12.95 6.54 2.81
CA GLU A 244 12.87 7.92 2.35
C GLU A 244 13.99 8.18 1.36
N PHE A 245 13.64 8.63 0.16
CA PHE A 245 14.60 8.90 -0.91
C PHE A 245 14.88 10.39 -1.00
N ASP A 246 16.16 10.73 -1.10
CA ASP A 246 16.60 12.06 -1.50
C ASP A 246 16.52 12.13 -3.04
N ALA A 247 15.32 12.39 -3.55
CA ALA A 247 15.05 12.36 -4.98
C ALA A 247 15.78 13.51 -5.71
N ALA A 248 16.74 13.15 -6.55
CA ALA A 248 17.51 14.08 -7.36
C ALA A 248 17.84 13.44 -8.72
N PRO A 249 18.04 14.23 -9.79
CA PRO A 249 18.48 13.69 -11.07
C PRO A 249 19.81 12.95 -10.97
N VAL A 250 19.93 11.80 -11.64
CA VAL A 250 21.15 10.97 -11.66
C VAL A 250 21.48 10.61 -13.10
N ASN A 251 22.67 10.97 -13.59
CA ASN A 251 23.13 10.64 -14.95
C ASN A 251 22.12 10.99 -16.07
N GLY A 252 21.41 12.12 -15.93
CA GLY A 252 20.37 12.54 -16.89
C GLY A 252 19.00 11.88 -16.70
N ILE A 253 18.87 10.93 -15.77
CA ILE A 253 17.61 10.30 -15.39
C ILE A 253 16.96 11.18 -14.31
N SER A 254 15.74 11.63 -14.57
CA SER A 254 14.97 12.39 -13.59
C SER A 254 14.37 11.43 -12.57
N VAL A 255 14.70 11.64 -11.30
CA VAL A 255 14.14 10.88 -10.17
C VAL A 255 13.34 11.82 -9.28
N TYR A 256 12.08 11.48 -9.02
CA TYR A 256 11.19 12.27 -8.16
C TYR A 256 10.16 11.37 -7.48
N ALA A 257 9.64 11.80 -6.32
CA ALA A 257 8.57 11.11 -5.61
C ALA A 257 7.25 11.88 -5.73
N GLN A 258 6.16 11.18 -5.99
CA GLN A 258 4.81 11.75 -5.93
C GLN A 258 3.90 10.81 -5.11
N GLY A 259 3.42 11.30 -3.96
CA GLY A 259 2.78 10.43 -2.98
C GLY A 259 3.76 9.38 -2.46
N ASN A 260 3.37 8.10 -2.47
CA ASN A 260 4.24 6.98 -2.08
C ASN A 260 4.95 6.31 -3.27
N VAL A 261 4.88 6.89 -4.48
CA VAL A 261 5.43 6.31 -5.71
C VAL A 261 6.72 7.03 -6.11
N LEU A 262 7.77 6.26 -6.40
CA LEU A 262 9.05 6.76 -6.91
C LEU A 262 9.09 6.66 -8.45
N PHE A 263 9.37 7.78 -9.12
CA PHE A 263 9.37 7.89 -10.57
C PHE A 263 10.79 8.00 -11.10
N PHE A 264 11.06 7.28 -12.20
CA PHE A 264 12.29 7.36 -12.98
C PHE A 264 11.93 7.69 -14.41
N SER A 265 12.45 8.80 -14.95
CA SER A 265 12.19 9.24 -16.33
C SER A 265 13.49 9.47 -17.08
N GLY A 266 13.52 9.09 -18.36
CA GLY A 266 14.72 9.18 -19.20
C GLY A 266 15.63 7.95 -19.12
N LEU A 267 15.07 6.78 -18.81
CA LEU A 267 15.81 5.51 -18.88
C LEU A 267 16.07 5.15 -20.35
N SER A 268 17.25 4.58 -20.62
CA SER A 268 17.63 4.17 -21.97
C SER A 268 16.94 2.87 -22.38
N ALA A 269 16.37 2.85 -23.59
CA ALA A 269 15.86 1.64 -24.23
C ALA A 269 16.98 0.73 -24.80
N GLU A 270 18.19 1.27 -24.99
CA GLU A 270 19.28 0.59 -25.72
C GLU A 270 20.41 0.11 -24.81
N GLN A 271 20.68 0.82 -23.71
CA GLN A 271 21.80 0.55 -22.81
C GLN A 271 21.35 0.40 -21.34
N PRO A 272 22.05 -0.44 -20.54
CA PRO A 272 21.77 -0.51 -19.11
C PRO A 272 21.92 0.87 -18.46
N SER A 273 20.96 1.22 -17.61
CA SER A 273 20.89 2.53 -16.96
C SER A 273 21.20 2.39 -15.46
N PRO A 274 22.45 2.63 -15.02
CA PRO A 274 22.80 2.61 -13.60
C PRO A 274 22.29 3.87 -12.91
N VAL A 275 21.55 3.67 -11.81
CA VAL A 275 21.00 4.72 -10.96
C VAL A 275 21.44 4.48 -9.53
N THR A 276 22.14 5.46 -8.96
CA THR A 276 22.52 5.46 -7.54
C THR A 276 21.68 6.48 -6.80
N LEU A 277 20.87 6.01 -5.87
CA LEU A 277 19.97 6.82 -5.05
C LEU A 277 20.54 6.96 -3.65
N THR A 278 20.42 8.15 -3.08
CA THR A 278 20.57 8.32 -1.63
C THR A 278 19.22 8.09 -0.97
N ALA A 279 19.18 7.21 0.01
CA ALA A 279 17.99 6.96 0.81
C ALA A 279 18.33 6.85 2.29
N ARG A 280 17.32 6.98 3.15
CA ARG A 280 17.38 6.70 4.58
C ARG A 280 16.30 5.70 4.94
N VAL A 281 16.58 4.82 5.90
CA VAL A 281 15.58 3.90 6.44
C VAL A 281 14.93 4.57 7.64
N ARG A 282 13.61 4.73 7.60
CA ARG A 282 12.82 5.17 8.74
C ARG A 282 12.25 3.97 9.48
N SER A 283 12.49 3.89 10.78
CA SER A 283 11.76 2.95 11.63
C SER A 283 10.29 3.35 11.69
N LEU A 284 9.38 2.42 11.43
CA LEU A 284 7.96 2.64 11.64
C LEU A 284 7.52 2.23 13.05
N GLN A 285 8.41 1.59 13.80
CA GLN A 285 8.17 1.15 15.17
C GLN A 285 8.20 2.33 16.15
N ASP A 286 7.24 2.33 17.07
CA ASP A 286 7.08 3.35 18.10
C ASP A 286 7.80 3.02 19.41
N THR A 287 8.04 1.73 19.64
CA THR A 287 8.49 1.20 20.94
C THR A 287 9.69 0.27 20.82
N LEU A 288 10.12 -0.01 19.58
CA LEU A 288 11.24 -0.88 19.28
C LEU A 288 12.37 -0.09 18.64
N VAL A 289 13.59 -0.47 19.02
CA VAL A 289 14.84 0.01 18.46
C VAL A 289 15.42 -1.11 17.60
N VAL A 290 15.78 -0.82 16.35
CA VAL A 290 16.55 -1.76 15.53
C VAL A 290 18.00 -1.67 16.00
N GLU A 291 18.44 -2.67 16.75
CA GLU A 291 19.82 -2.75 17.24
C GLU A 291 20.78 -3.01 16.08
N GLN A 292 20.39 -3.92 15.19
CA GLN A 292 21.09 -4.23 13.95
C GLN A 292 20.15 -4.82 12.89
N ALA A 293 20.47 -4.56 11.62
CA ALA A 293 19.87 -5.23 10.47
C ALA A 293 20.79 -5.14 9.24
N THR A 294 20.69 -6.12 8.35
CA THR A 294 21.25 -6.07 7.00
C THR A 294 20.13 -5.69 6.02
N VAL A 295 20.33 -4.62 5.26
CA VAL A 295 19.38 -4.12 4.26
C VAL A 295 19.76 -4.67 2.89
N SER A 296 18.78 -5.20 2.19
CA SER A 296 18.85 -5.53 0.78
C SER A 296 17.64 -4.97 0.05
N ALA A 297 17.77 -4.72 -1.24
CA ALA A 297 16.64 -4.32 -2.07
C ALA A 297 16.63 -5.09 -3.39
N ARG A 298 15.42 -5.43 -3.85
CA ARG A 298 15.19 -6.01 -5.17
C ARG A 298 14.04 -5.30 -5.84
N TRP A 299 14.15 -5.17 -7.14
CA TRP A 299 13.13 -4.58 -7.99
C TRP A 299 12.27 -5.67 -8.62
N LEU A 300 10.96 -5.50 -8.52
CA LEU A 300 9.95 -6.38 -9.09
C LEU A 300 9.08 -5.59 -10.06
N TYR A 301 8.87 -6.13 -11.25
CA TYR A 301 8.00 -5.52 -12.24
C TYR A 301 6.54 -5.91 -11.98
N ALA A 302 5.63 -4.94 -12.04
CA ALA A 302 4.21 -5.18 -11.94
C ALA A 302 3.68 -5.63 -13.30
N ASN A 303 2.88 -6.71 -13.30
CA ASN A 303 1.99 -7.06 -14.40
C ASN A 303 2.66 -7.24 -15.78
N THR A 304 3.61 -8.16 -15.87
CA THR A 304 4.49 -8.33 -17.04
C THR A 304 4.05 -9.38 -18.07
N GLY A 305 2.78 -9.76 -18.06
CA GLY A 305 2.25 -10.78 -18.98
C GLY A 305 2.97 -12.13 -18.84
N ASP A 306 2.97 -12.93 -19.92
CA ASP A 306 3.50 -14.30 -19.90
C ASP A 306 5.05 -14.40 -19.83
N ARG A 307 5.78 -13.27 -19.88
CA ARG A 307 7.25 -13.23 -19.79
C ARG A 307 7.73 -12.05 -18.92
N PRO A 308 7.74 -12.19 -17.59
CA PRO A 308 8.35 -11.22 -16.70
C PRO A 308 9.83 -10.98 -17.03
N PRO A 309 10.31 -9.72 -17.06
CA PRO A 309 11.74 -9.45 -16.99
C PRO A 309 12.31 -10.02 -15.69
N PRO A 310 13.58 -10.46 -15.66
CA PRO A 310 14.21 -10.95 -14.45
C PRO A 310 14.25 -9.84 -13.38
N PRO A 311 14.03 -10.16 -12.09
CA PRO A 311 14.19 -9.20 -11.01
C PRO A 311 15.56 -8.53 -11.04
N VAL A 312 15.60 -7.23 -10.76
CA VAL A 312 16.86 -6.48 -10.69
C VAL A 312 17.28 -6.35 -9.24
N THR A 313 18.43 -6.93 -8.89
CA THR A 313 18.98 -6.76 -7.53
C THR A 313 19.66 -5.41 -7.41
N ALA A 314 19.43 -4.73 -6.28
CA ALA A 314 20.13 -3.51 -5.93
C ALA A 314 21.33 -3.81 -5.03
N THR A 315 22.42 -3.04 -5.18
CA THR A 315 23.50 -3.03 -4.19
C THR A 315 23.29 -1.88 -3.22
N ILE A 316 23.48 -2.14 -1.91
CA ILE A 316 23.28 -1.14 -0.85
C ILE A 316 24.59 -0.91 -0.12
N SER A 317 24.98 0.35 0.07
CA SER A 317 26.18 0.75 0.80
C SER A 317 25.93 1.96 1.72
N PRO A 318 26.14 1.85 3.04
CA PRO A 318 26.41 0.61 3.77
C PRO A 318 25.19 -0.31 3.80
N ALA A 319 25.40 -1.63 3.73
CA ALA A 319 24.32 -2.61 3.84
C ALA A 319 23.84 -2.83 5.29
N GLN A 320 24.60 -2.40 6.29
CA GLN A 320 24.23 -2.58 7.70
C GLN A 320 23.66 -1.31 8.31
N ILE A 321 22.57 -1.47 9.07
CA ILE A 321 22.00 -0.44 9.94
C ILE A 321 22.19 -0.89 11.37
N LYS A 322 22.56 0.05 12.25
CA LYS A 322 22.74 -0.19 13.68
C LYS A 322 22.10 0.94 14.47
N LEU A 323 21.55 0.60 15.64
CA LEU A 323 21.00 1.54 16.62
C LEU A 323 20.01 2.55 16.01
N LEU A 324 19.10 2.08 15.16
CA LEU A 324 18.04 2.91 14.62
C LEU A 324 16.89 2.97 15.64
N GLY A 325 16.80 4.11 16.33
CA GLY A 325 15.79 4.34 17.36
C GLY A 325 14.35 4.28 16.83
N ALA A 326 13.39 4.18 17.75
CA ALA A 326 11.98 4.24 17.42
C ALA A 326 11.67 5.52 16.62
N ARG A 327 10.99 5.38 15.48
CA ARG A 327 10.58 6.48 14.58
C ARG A 327 11.72 7.33 13.99
N GLN A 328 12.98 6.95 14.21
CA GLN A 328 14.15 7.66 13.70
C GLN A 328 14.45 7.28 12.26
N LEU A 329 15.32 8.10 11.64
CA LEU A 329 15.93 7.85 10.34
C LEU A 329 17.35 7.32 10.55
N SER A 330 17.75 6.38 9.69
CA SER A 330 19.13 5.92 9.62
C SER A 330 20.03 7.00 9.02
N GLU A 331 21.34 6.79 9.16
CA GLU A 331 22.31 7.45 8.30
C GLU A 331 21.99 7.17 6.81
N PRO A 332 22.38 8.08 5.89
CA PRO A 332 22.18 7.88 4.47
C PRO A 332 22.85 6.61 3.96
N LEU A 333 22.12 5.86 3.14
CA LEU A 333 22.61 4.72 2.37
C LEU A 333 22.51 5.01 0.88
N GLN A 334 23.40 4.41 0.11
CA GLN A 334 23.38 4.44 -1.36
C GLN A 334 22.77 3.14 -1.87
N ILE A 335 21.68 3.25 -2.63
CA ILE A 335 21.05 2.15 -3.35
C ILE A 335 21.43 2.29 -4.82
N THR A 336 22.25 1.38 -5.33
CA THR A 336 22.61 1.34 -6.75
C THR A 336 21.83 0.24 -7.45
N VAL A 337 21.05 0.62 -8.45
CA VAL A 337 20.25 -0.26 -9.30
C VAL A 337 20.71 -0.10 -10.73
N THR A 338 20.88 -1.19 -11.47
CA THR A 338 21.15 -1.13 -12.91
C THR A 338 19.93 -1.64 -13.66
N PHE A 339 19.16 -0.73 -14.24
CA PHE A 339 17.98 -1.09 -15.02
C PHE A 339 18.42 -1.68 -16.36
N PRO A 340 17.90 -2.86 -16.76
CA PRO A 340 18.19 -3.44 -18.06
C PRO A 340 17.53 -2.61 -19.18
N PRO A 341 18.08 -2.66 -20.40
CA PRO A 341 17.39 -2.12 -21.58
C PRO A 341 16.01 -2.75 -21.75
N VAL A 342 15.03 -1.95 -22.15
CA VAL A 342 13.66 -2.41 -22.42
C VAL A 342 13.38 -2.30 -23.90
N SER A 343 12.84 -3.38 -24.49
CA SER A 343 12.43 -3.39 -25.89
C SER A 343 11.03 -2.79 -26.05
N ALA A 344 10.84 -1.98 -27.08
CA ALA A 344 9.53 -1.43 -27.43
C ALA A 344 8.54 -2.56 -27.73
N SER A 345 7.28 -2.41 -27.28
CA SER A 345 6.20 -3.33 -27.65
C SER A 345 5.79 -3.19 -29.12
N GLY A 346 6.03 -2.03 -29.74
CA GLY A 346 5.75 -1.76 -31.14
C GLY A 346 6.61 -0.62 -31.72
N VAL A 347 6.61 -0.52 -33.05
CA VAL A 347 7.43 0.46 -33.79
C VAL A 347 6.98 1.92 -33.56
N MET A 348 5.76 2.12 -33.06
CA MET A 348 5.14 3.44 -32.83
C MET A 348 5.21 3.90 -31.37
N ASP A 349 5.80 3.10 -30.48
CA ASP A 349 5.85 3.43 -29.06
C ASP A 349 6.97 4.44 -28.83
N GLU A 350 6.61 5.70 -28.58
CA GLU A 350 7.57 6.75 -28.21
C GLU A 350 7.93 6.70 -26.73
N ILE A 351 6.98 6.30 -25.89
CA ILE A 351 7.11 6.23 -24.43
C ILE A 351 6.44 4.95 -23.92
N GLN A 352 7.13 4.23 -23.04
CA GLN A 352 6.56 3.11 -22.30
C GLN A 352 6.66 3.37 -20.79
N HIS A 353 5.53 3.17 -20.10
CA HIS A 353 5.47 3.17 -18.65
C HIS A 353 5.56 1.74 -18.13
N ILE A 354 6.46 1.53 -17.17
CA ILE A 354 6.68 0.23 -16.54
C ILE A 354 6.52 0.43 -15.04
N ASP A 355 5.46 -0.17 -14.51
CA ASP A 355 5.14 -0.13 -13.08
C ASP A 355 5.84 -1.29 -12.36
N GLY A 356 6.08 -1.12 -11.07
CA GLY A 356 6.72 -2.13 -10.26
C GLY A 356 6.71 -1.81 -8.76
N TYR A 357 7.45 -2.63 -8.02
CA TYR A 357 7.71 -2.44 -6.60
C TYR A 357 9.19 -2.69 -6.30
N MET A 358 9.81 -1.81 -5.53
CA MET A 358 11.08 -2.07 -4.91
C MET A 358 10.81 -2.66 -3.54
N GLU A 359 11.13 -3.95 -3.39
CA GLU A 359 11.03 -4.64 -2.13
C GLU A 359 12.34 -4.48 -1.37
N VAL A 360 12.24 -3.96 -0.16
CA VAL A 360 13.34 -3.72 0.75
C VAL A 360 13.22 -4.72 1.88
N ASN A 361 14.27 -5.51 2.05
CA ASN A 361 14.31 -6.60 3.01
C ASN A 361 15.35 -6.30 4.08
N LEU A 362 14.94 -6.40 5.32
CA LEU A 362 15.82 -6.44 6.49
C LEU A 362 16.03 -7.91 6.86
N THR A 363 17.28 -8.35 6.88
CA THR A 363 17.71 -9.66 7.39
C THR A 363 18.62 -9.47 8.60
N ASP A 364 18.87 -10.54 9.35
CA ASP A 364 19.67 -10.50 10.59
C ASP A 364 19.14 -9.46 11.59
N LEU A 365 17.83 -9.22 11.55
CA LEU A 365 17.16 -8.19 12.32
C LEU A 365 17.22 -8.54 13.81
N SER A 366 17.72 -7.60 14.60
CA SER A 366 17.65 -7.62 16.06
C SER A 366 16.91 -6.38 16.53
N TYR A 367 15.85 -6.61 17.30
CA TYR A 367 15.13 -5.58 18.00
C TYR A 367 15.49 -5.57 19.48
N GLY A 368 15.57 -4.36 20.03
CA GLY A 368 15.45 -4.10 21.45
C GLY A 368 14.18 -3.30 21.75
N LEU A 369 13.77 -3.29 23.01
CA LEU A 369 12.76 -2.35 23.49
C LEU A 369 13.40 -0.97 23.68
N ASP A 370 12.69 0.08 23.29
CA ASP A 370 13.08 1.43 23.66
C ASP A 370 13.10 1.56 25.21
N PRO A 371 14.19 2.05 25.83
CA PRO A 371 14.30 2.10 27.29
C PRO A 371 13.23 2.97 27.95
N ALA A 372 12.82 4.08 27.32
CA ALA A 372 11.78 4.94 27.87
C ALA A 372 10.41 4.25 27.78
N PHE A 373 10.14 3.55 26.67
CA PHE A 373 8.96 2.70 26.57
C PHE A 373 8.96 1.59 27.62
N ALA A 374 10.06 0.85 27.81
CA ALA A 374 10.13 -0.23 28.78
C ALA A 374 9.87 0.27 30.22
N ALA A 375 10.40 1.44 30.59
CA ALA A 375 10.14 2.06 31.88
C ALA A 375 8.65 2.46 32.04
N ASN A 376 8.06 3.08 31.02
CA ASN A 376 6.64 3.45 31.03
C ASN A 376 5.72 2.23 31.06
N ALA A 377 6.06 1.19 30.29
CA ALA A 377 5.35 -0.07 30.27
C ALA A 377 5.42 -0.74 31.65
N ALA A 378 6.59 -0.83 32.27
CA ALA A 378 6.72 -1.37 33.63
C ALA A 378 5.88 -0.59 34.65
N ALA A 379 5.79 0.73 34.51
CA ALA A 379 4.96 1.55 35.39
C ALA A 379 3.47 1.22 35.26
N VAL A 380 2.96 0.93 34.06
CA VAL A 380 1.51 0.81 33.79
C VAL A 380 1.03 -0.65 33.65
N PHE A 381 1.88 -1.59 33.23
CA PHE A 381 1.54 -2.98 32.95
C PHE A 381 1.65 -3.91 34.17
N GLY A 382 1.79 -3.39 35.38
CA GLY A 382 1.88 -4.21 36.59
C GLY A 382 3.31 -4.55 37.02
N GLY A 383 4.28 -3.71 36.65
CA GLY A 383 5.65 -3.77 37.16
C GLY A 383 6.69 -4.30 36.16
N PRO A 384 7.99 -4.20 36.50
CA PRO A 384 9.09 -4.65 35.66
C PRO A 384 9.02 -6.15 35.32
N GLU A 385 8.56 -6.97 36.26
CA GLU A 385 8.46 -8.42 36.08
C GLU A 385 7.48 -8.81 34.97
N MET A 386 6.39 -8.05 34.80
CA MET A 386 5.44 -8.28 33.70
C MET A 386 6.12 -8.05 32.34
N VAL A 387 6.86 -6.96 32.20
CA VAL A 387 7.58 -6.63 30.95
C VAL A 387 8.67 -7.68 30.66
N GLU A 388 9.40 -8.10 31.69
CA GLU A 388 10.49 -9.07 31.57
C GLU A 388 9.99 -10.47 31.17
N LYS A 389 8.92 -10.97 31.80
CA LYS A 389 8.43 -12.35 31.60
C LYS A 389 7.42 -12.50 30.47
N SER A 390 6.83 -11.41 30.00
CA SER A 390 5.79 -11.47 28.98
C SER A 390 6.35 -11.75 27.59
N GLU A 391 5.84 -12.80 26.94
CA GLU A 391 6.11 -13.06 25.53
C GLU A 391 5.57 -11.92 24.64
N LEU A 392 4.50 -11.23 25.03
CA LEU A 392 3.96 -10.06 24.30
C LEU A 392 5.00 -8.96 24.08
N PHE A 393 5.77 -8.62 25.12
CA PHE A 393 6.80 -7.60 25.06
C PHE A 393 8.10 -8.11 24.47
N ASN A 394 8.36 -9.42 24.54
CA ASN A 394 9.60 -10.04 24.07
C ASN A 394 9.50 -10.73 22.70
N ALA A 395 8.30 -10.77 22.10
CA ALA A 395 8.05 -11.39 20.80
C ALA A 395 8.93 -10.80 19.68
N HIS A 396 9.32 -9.52 19.81
CA HIS A 396 10.24 -8.84 18.90
C HIS A 396 11.57 -9.59 18.74
N ARG A 397 12.04 -10.31 19.77
CA ARG A 397 13.30 -11.07 19.74
C ARG A 397 13.28 -12.23 18.73
N LYS A 398 12.08 -12.72 18.39
CA LYS A 398 11.86 -13.82 17.42
C LYS A 398 11.80 -13.31 15.97
N VAL A 399 11.61 -12.01 15.76
CA VAL A 399 11.58 -11.41 14.42
C VAL A 399 13.02 -11.30 13.90
N LYS A 400 13.32 -12.02 12.83
CA LYS A 400 14.64 -12.02 12.17
C LYS A 400 14.65 -11.42 10.79
N HIS A 401 13.46 -11.17 10.25
CA HIS A 401 13.26 -10.59 8.94
C HIS A 401 12.10 -9.61 8.99
N ALA A 402 12.18 -8.57 8.16
CA ALA A 402 11.05 -7.69 7.88
C ALA A 402 11.17 -7.18 6.44
N SER A 403 10.05 -6.90 5.81
CA SER A 403 10.02 -6.37 4.44
C SER A 403 9.09 -5.18 4.31
N THR A 404 9.42 -4.30 3.37
CA THR A 404 8.56 -3.20 2.95
C THR A 404 8.63 -3.06 1.43
N SER A 405 7.57 -2.55 0.82
CA SER A 405 7.50 -2.38 -0.63
C SER A 405 7.21 -0.91 -0.97
N VAL A 406 8.00 -0.38 -1.89
CA VAL A 406 7.84 0.98 -2.41
C VAL A 406 7.37 0.84 -3.86
N PRO A 407 6.18 1.34 -4.23
CA PRO A 407 5.74 1.34 -5.62
C PRO A 407 6.60 2.30 -6.45
N ILE A 408 6.83 1.92 -7.70
CA ILE A 408 7.70 2.66 -8.61
C ILE A 408 7.06 2.76 -9.99
N ARG A 409 7.44 3.80 -10.73
CA ARG A 409 7.09 3.96 -12.14
C ARG A 409 8.31 4.38 -12.94
N MET A 410 8.62 3.58 -13.94
CA MET A 410 9.67 3.88 -14.92
C MET A 410 9.04 4.40 -16.21
N THR A 411 9.67 5.41 -16.79
CA THR A 411 9.32 5.95 -18.10
C THR A 411 10.53 5.81 -19.00
N VAL A 412 10.40 4.94 -19.99
CA VAL A 412 11.42 4.68 -21.01
C VAL A 412 11.03 5.44 -22.27
N GLU A 413 11.96 6.20 -22.82
CA GLU A 413 11.79 6.94 -24.07
C GLU A 413 12.50 6.19 -25.19
N PHE A 414 11.81 5.98 -26.31
CA PHE A 414 12.37 5.32 -27.49
C PHE A 414 12.79 6.35 -28.54
N SER A 415 13.88 6.04 -29.25
CA SER A 415 14.35 6.88 -30.35
C SER A 415 13.30 6.94 -31.47
N PRO A 416 12.99 8.12 -32.03
CA PRO A 416 12.13 8.24 -33.21
C PRO A 416 12.83 7.80 -34.51
N LEU A 417 14.11 7.42 -34.45
CA LEU A 417 14.91 7.08 -35.63
C LEU A 417 14.31 5.90 -36.46
N PRO A 418 13.82 4.79 -35.86
CA PRO A 418 13.19 3.73 -36.64
C PRO A 418 11.96 4.21 -37.42
N LEU A 419 11.18 5.12 -36.84
CA LEU A 419 10.03 5.75 -37.51
C LEU A 419 10.49 6.66 -38.66
N ALA A 420 11.54 7.44 -38.46
CA ALA A 420 12.12 8.27 -39.51
C ALA A 420 12.67 7.43 -40.68
N ILE A 421 13.33 6.31 -40.39
CA ILE A 421 13.82 5.38 -41.40
C ILE A 421 12.66 4.75 -42.18
N LEU A 422 11.62 4.28 -41.47
CA LEU A 422 10.43 3.71 -42.10
C LEU A 422 9.75 4.74 -43.00
N ALA A 423 9.50 5.96 -42.51
CA ALA A 423 8.91 7.04 -43.29
C ALA A 423 9.78 7.40 -44.51
N GLY A 424 11.10 7.50 -44.33
CA GLY A 424 12.05 7.75 -45.40
C GLY A 424 12.03 6.67 -46.47
N SER A 425 11.95 5.40 -46.07
CA SER A 425 11.87 4.25 -47.00
C SER A 425 10.57 4.26 -47.83
N ILE A 426 9.45 4.64 -47.21
CA ILE A 426 8.16 4.76 -47.92
C ILE A 426 8.23 5.88 -48.95
N ILE A 427 8.76 7.06 -48.56
CA ILE A 427 8.93 8.19 -49.47
C ILE A 427 9.86 7.82 -50.63
N ALA A 428 10.99 7.17 -50.35
CA ALA A 428 11.92 6.69 -51.36
C ALA A 428 11.26 5.68 -52.31
N GLY A 429 10.49 4.73 -51.78
CA GLY A 429 9.74 3.76 -52.57
C GLY A 429 8.72 4.41 -53.51
N VAL A 430 7.96 5.39 -53.01
CA VAL A 430 7.01 6.16 -53.83
C VAL A 430 7.75 6.97 -54.90
N ALA A 431 8.88 7.58 -54.58
CA ALA A 431 9.69 8.32 -55.56
C ALA A 431 10.23 7.40 -56.66
N VAL A 432 10.69 6.19 -56.32
CA VAL A 432 11.15 5.19 -57.31
C VAL A 432 10.00 4.73 -58.19
N LEU A 433 8.83 4.43 -57.63
CA LEU A 433 7.64 4.05 -58.39
C LEU A 433 7.17 5.20 -59.29
N GLY A 434 7.19 6.44 -58.79
CA GLY A 434 6.88 7.64 -59.57
C GLY A 434 7.86 7.85 -60.71
N TRP A 435 9.17 7.68 -60.46
CA TRP A 435 10.20 7.76 -61.49
C TRP A 435 10.06 6.65 -62.54
N LEU A 436 9.80 5.41 -62.13
CA LEU A 436 9.54 4.29 -63.04
C LEU A 436 8.29 4.53 -63.88
N GLY A 437 7.21 5.04 -63.27
CA GLY A 437 5.99 5.44 -63.97
C GLY A 437 6.29 6.54 -64.98
N TRP A 438 6.93 7.63 -64.55
CA TRP A 438 7.33 8.73 -65.45
C TRP A 438 8.22 8.22 -66.59
N TRP A 439 9.22 7.39 -66.29
CA TRP A 439 10.10 6.78 -67.29
C TRP A 439 9.29 5.94 -68.29
N MET A 440 8.36 5.10 -67.82
CA MET A 440 7.52 4.22 -68.64
C MET A 440 6.57 5.01 -69.55
N PHE A 441 5.97 6.09 -69.04
CA PHE A 441 5.01 6.94 -69.76
C PHE A 441 5.66 8.13 -70.50
N SER A 442 6.97 8.35 -70.38
CA SER A 442 7.65 9.41 -71.11
C SER A 442 7.69 9.15 -72.62
N PRO A 443 7.41 10.15 -73.48
CA PRO A 443 7.50 9.99 -74.93
C PRO A 443 8.94 9.71 -75.39
N ARG A 444 9.16 8.58 -76.07
CA ARG A 444 10.47 8.21 -76.62
C ARG A 444 10.44 8.16 -78.13
N LYS A 445 11.59 8.45 -78.76
CA LYS A 445 11.75 8.20 -80.19
C LYS A 445 11.71 6.68 -80.43
N ARG A 446 10.71 6.24 -81.19
CA ARG A 446 10.52 4.85 -81.63
C ARG A 446 10.41 4.85 -83.14
N PHE A 447 10.88 3.79 -83.76
CA PHE A 447 10.77 3.65 -85.21
C PHE A 447 9.56 2.78 -85.54
N VAL A 448 8.74 3.26 -86.47
CA VAL A 448 7.56 2.55 -86.96
C VAL A 448 7.71 2.38 -88.46
N MET A 449 7.39 1.20 -88.97
CA MET A 449 7.30 0.95 -90.40
C MET A 449 5.94 1.42 -90.89
N LEU A 450 5.92 2.46 -91.71
CA LEU A 450 4.73 2.95 -92.39
C LEU A 450 5.01 2.80 -93.89
N ASP A 451 4.19 1.98 -94.56
CA ASP A 451 4.30 1.73 -96.01
C ASP A 451 5.72 1.35 -96.48
N GLY A 452 6.32 0.36 -95.79
CA GLY A 452 7.67 -0.13 -96.10
C GLY A 452 8.82 0.81 -95.70
N THR A 453 8.53 2.01 -95.22
CA THR A 453 9.54 3.02 -94.84
C THR A 453 9.62 3.20 -93.33
N ARG A 454 10.83 3.33 -92.79
CA ARG A 454 11.07 3.47 -91.35
C ARG A 454 10.98 4.94 -90.90
N TRP A 455 9.94 5.28 -90.14
CA TRP A 455 9.71 6.63 -89.64
C TRP A 455 10.07 6.77 -88.15
N PRO A 456 10.82 7.81 -87.75
CA PRO A 456 11.03 8.13 -86.33
C PRO A 456 9.82 8.87 -85.76
N VAL A 457 9.23 8.32 -84.69
CA VAL A 457 8.03 8.86 -84.04
C VAL A 457 8.29 9.01 -82.55
N ARG A 458 7.91 10.15 -81.95
CA ARG A 458 7.97 10.33 -80.50
C ARG A 458 6.60 9.99 -79.89
N VAL A 459 6.51 8.83 -79.23
CA VAL A 459 5.27 8.37 -78.58
C VAL A 459 5.59 7.71 -77.23
N SER A 460 4.74 7.92 -76.24
CA SER A 460 4.83 7.26 -74.93
C SER A 460 4.37 5.80 -75.02
N SER A 461 4.77 4.98 -74.04
CA SER A 461 4.15 3.65 -73.90
C SER A 461 2.65 3.83 -73.66
N PHE A 462 1.82 3.15 -74.45
CA PHE A 462 0.35 3.23 -74.43
C PHE A 462 -0.29 4.52 -74.94
N GLY A 463 0.50 5.55 -75.27
CA GLY A 463 0.02 6.76 -75.94
C GLY A 463 -0.23 6.54 -77.44
N SER A 464 -0.93 7.48 -78.08
CA SER A 464 -1.04 7.51 -79.54
C SER A 464 -0.73 8.89 -80.09
N THR A 465 -0.12 8.94 -81.26
CA THR A 465 0.12 10.16 -82.03
C THR A 465 -0.31 9.96 -83.48
N GLN A 466 -0.58 11.04 -84.20
CA GLN A 466 -0.94 11.00 -85.61
C GLN A 466 0.20 11.56 -86.45
N ILE A 467 0.45 10.94 -87.61
CA ILE A 467 1.48 11.35 -88.55
C ILE A 467 0.85 11.39 -89.93
N VAL A 468 1.10 12.47 -90.67
CA VAL A 468 0.70 12.59 -92.07
C VAL A 468 1.92 12.27 -92.92
N ASP A 469 1.78 11.33 -93.86
CA ASP A 469 2.87 10.96 -94.77
C ASP A 469 3.01 11.95 -95.94
N GLY A 470 4.04 11.77 -96.77
CA GLY A 470 4.30 12.63 -97.95
C GLY A 470 3.23 12.56 -99.04
N LEU A 471 2.24 11.66 -98.91
CA LEU A 471 1.09 11.51 -99.81
C LEU A 471 -0.20 12.07 -99.16
N GLY A 472 -0.12 12.66 -97.97
CA GLY A 472 -1.26 13.23 -97.25
C GLY A 472 -2.10 12.22 -96.44
N ARG A 473 -1.69 10.95 -96.32
CA ARG A 473 -2.42 9.94 -95.56
C ARG A 473 -2.11 10.05 -94.06
N THR A 474 -3.13 9.93 -93.22
CA THR A 474 -2.98 10.03 -91.76
C THR A 474 -2.85 8.65 -91.11
N TRP A 475 -1.75 8.43 -90.41
CA TRP A 475 -1.45 7.21 -89.68
C TRP A 475 -1.58 7.47 -88.18
N LYS A 476 -2.38 6.66 -87.47
CA LYS A 476 -2.44 6.65 -86.01
C LYS A 476 -1.41 5.66 -85.49
N VAL A 477 -0.39 6.18 -84.82
CA VAL A 477 0.69 5.40 -84.22
C VAL A 477 0.43 5.22 -82.73
N ARG A 478 0.33 3.98 -82.26
CA ARG A 478 0.16 3.65 -80.83
C ARG A 478 1.44 3.03 -80.27
N GLY A 479 1.94 3.56 -79.16
CA GLY A 479 3.06 2.98 -78.44
C GLY A 479 2.61 1.77 -77.60
N SER A 480 3.43 0.72 -77.55
CA SER A 480 3.32 -0.40 -76.60
C SER A 480 4.47 -0.34 -75.58
N LEU A 481 4.64 -1.35 -74.72
CA LEU A 481 5.83 -1.41 -73.85
C LEU A 481 7.13 -1.62 -74.64
N PHE A 482 7.07 -2.39 -75.74
CA PHE A 482 8.26 -2.86 -76.47
C PHE A 482 8.41 -2.26 -77.88
N GLY A 483 7.46 -1.46 -78.36
CA GLY A 483 7.52 -0.90 -79.71
C GLY A 483 6.44 0.13 -79.98
N ALA A 484 6.20 0.45 -81.24
CA ALA A 484 5.06 1.24 -81.66
C ALA A 484 4.54 0.66 -82.98
N SER A 485 3.22 0.67 -83.15
CA SER A 485 2.56 0.21 -84.37
C SER A 485 1.73 1.34 -84.96
N GLY A 486 1.74 1.44 -86.29
CA GLY A 486 0.91 2.37 -87.04
C GLY A 486 -0.25 1.66 -87.70
N THR A 487 -1.44 2.23 -87.59
CA THR A 487 -2.62 1.84 -88.36
C THR A 487 -3.05 3.02 -89.22
N LEU A 488 -3.34 2.76 -90.50
CA LEU A 488 -3.92 3.76 -91.39
C LEU A 488 -5.28 4.16 -90.83
N THR A 489 -5.56 5.47 -90.78
CA THR A 489 -6.81 6.01 -90.22
C THR A 489 -7.73 6.48 -91.33
#